data_AF-A6TUW7-F1
#
_entry.id   AF-A6TUW7-F1
#
_cell.length_a   1.000
_cell.length_b   1.000
_cell.length_c   1.000
_cell.angle_alpha   90.00
_cell.angle_beta   90.00
_cell.angle_gamma   90.00
#
_symmetry.space_group_name_H-M   'P 1'
#
loop_
_entity.id
_entity.type
_entity.pdbx_description
1 polymer ?
#
loop_
_entity_poly.entity_id
_entity_poly.type
_entity_poly.pdbx_seq_one_letter_code
_entity_poly.pdbx_strand_id
1 'polypeptide(L)'
;MPALINTALSSSTGRPEEIPYGVLAMMMIVNMCDDHHPIYRLKEYYEDKDIEGLFHQPISLEQINDDRLGGFLDLFHAAGSRNIFSKILAKAITPIKSS
;
A
#
# COMPACT_ATOMS: atom_id res chain seq x y z
N MET A 1 6.07 -8.09 1.44
CA MET A 1 4.89 -7.72 0.63
C MET A 1 5.05 -6.34 -0.05
N PRO A 2 5.42 -5.25 0.64
CA PRO A 2 5.43 -3.90 0.04
C PRO A 2 6.32 -3.75 -1.19
N ALA A 3 7.52 -4.34 -1.14
CA ALA A 3 8.46 -4.32 -2.27
C ALA A 3 7.89 -4.98 -3.54
N LEU A 4 7.08 -6.04 -3.42
CA LEU A 4 6.46 -6.68 -4.59
C LEU A 4 5.43 -5.76 -5.25
N ILE A 5 4.69 -5.00 -4.44
CA ILE A 5 3.68 -4.06 -4.93
C ILE A 5 4.37 -2.85 -5.56
N ASN A 6 5.43 -2.31 -4.93
CA ASN A 6 6.26 -1.26 -5.54
C ASN A 6 6.78 -1.71 -6.91
N THR A 7 7.41 -2.89 -7.00
CA THR A 7 7.93 -3.40 -8.29
C THR A 7 6.83 -3.64 -9.33
N ALA A 8 5.61 -3.98 -8.90
CA ALA A 8 4.51 -4.21 -9.83
C ALA A 8 3.87 -2.93 -10.36
N LEU A 9 3.88 -1.83 -9.58
CA LEU A 9 3.10 -0.63 -9.85
C LEU A 9 3.94 0.63 -10.14
N SER A 10 5.17 0.72 -9.63
CA SER A 10 6.04 1.87 -9.88
C SER A 10 6.44 1.92 -11.36
N SER A 11 6.32 3.10 -11.96
CA SER A 11 6.74 3.34 -13.35
C SER A 11 8.23 3.68 -13.40
N SER A 12 8.97 3.12 -14.37
CA SER A 12 10.38 3.44 -14.60
C SER A 12 10.60 4.78 -15.31
N THR A 13 9.54 5.42 -15.81
CA THR A 13 9.61 6.65 -16.62
C THR A 13 8.78 7.81 -16.05
N GLY A 14 8.08 7.59 -14.93
CA GLY A 14 7.19 8.57 -14.30
C GLY A 14 7.87 9.46 -13.25
N ARG A 15 7.11 10.42 -12.71
CA ARG A 15 7.51 11.15 -11.49
C ARG A 15 7.57 10.15 -10.33
N PRO A 16 8.60 10.22 -9.45
CA PRO A 16 8.64 9.37 -8.27
C PRO A 16 7.38 9.56 -7.43
N GLU A 17 6.79 8.46 -7.01
CA GLU A 17 5.64 8.45 -6.11
C GLU A 17 6.00 9.07 -4.76
N GLU A 18 5.08 9.86 -4.22
CA GLU A 18 5.28 10.55 -2.95
C GLU A 18 5.15 9.58 -1.76
N ILE A 19 4.25 8.60 -1.87
CA ILE A 19 4.15 7.45 -0.97
C ILE A 19 4.33 6.20 -1.83
N PRO A 20 5.25 5.28 -1.48
CA PRO A 20 5.40 4.00 -2.19
C PRO A 20 4.08 3.21 -2.23
N TYR A 21 3.72 2.65 -3.37
CA TYR A 21 2.44 1.92 -3.53
C TYR A 21 2.27 0.74 -2.56
N GLY A 22 3.35 0.09 -2.18
CA GLY A 22 3.36 -0.96 -1.16
C GLY A 22 3.03 -0.45 0.24
N VAL A 23 3.28 0.82 0.53
CA VAL A 23 2.88 1.48 1.78
C VAL A 23 1.39 1.85 1.71
N LEU A 24 0.92 2.38 0.58
CA LEU A 24 -0.52 2.60 0.36
C LEU A 24 -1.32 1.30 0.52
N ALA A 25 -0.81 0.19 0.01
CA ALA A 25 -1.41 -1.13 0.20
C ALA A 25 -1.46 -1.54 1.69
N MET A 26 -0.38 -1.29 2.45
CA MET A 26 -0.39 -1.56 3.90
C MET A 26 -1.39 -0.68 4.64
N MET A 27 -1.50 0.60 4.28
CA MET A 27 -2.49 1.51 4.86
C MET A 27 -3.92 1.03 4.65
N MET A 28 -4.22 0.51 3.45
CA MET A 28 -5.53 -0.07 3.18
C MET A 28 -5.77 -1.36 3.97
N ILE A 29 -4.78 -2.25 4.06
CA ILE A 29 -4.90 -3.51 4.82
C ILE A 29 -5.11 -3.21 6.31
N VAL A 30 -4.33 -2.31 6.90
CA VAL A 30 -4.48 -1.89 8.30
C VAL A 30 -5.88 -1.33 8.54
N ASN A 31 -6.38 -0.48 7.65
CA ASN A 31 -7.72 0.06 7.75
C ASN A 31 -8.81 -1.03 7.65
N MET A 32 -8.66 -1.99 6.72
CA MET A 32 -9.59 -3.13 6.57
C MET A 32 -9.59 -4.06 7.79
N CYS A 33 -8.47 -4.18 8.50
CA CYS A 33 -8.35 -5.03 9.68
C CYS A 33 -8.87 -4.39 10.97
N ASP A 34 -9.00 -3.05 11.03
CA ASP A 34 -9.47 -2.33 12.21
C ASP A 34 -10.98 -2.05 12.12
N ASP A 35 -11.38 -1.04 11.32
CA ASP A 35 -12.76 -0.51 11.32
C ASP A 35 -13.30 -0.25 9.89
N HIS A 36 -12.56 -0.69 8.86
CA HIS A 36 -12.98 -0.70 7.45
C HIS A 36 -13.60 0.62 6.97
N HIS A 37 -12.93 1.74 7.25
CA HIS A 37 -13.40 3.05 6.84
C HIS A 37 -13.42 3.17 5.31
N PRO A 38 -14.36 3.92 4.74
CA PRO A 38 -14.33 4.21 3.32
C PRO A 38 -13.09 5.05 2.97
N ILE A 39 -12.64 4.95 1.71
CA ILE A 39 -11.36 5.52 1.23
C ILE A 39 -11.21 7.01 1.53
N TYR A 40 -12.29 7.79 1.35
CA TYR A 40 -12.28 9.23 1.61
C TYR A 40 -12.13 9.59 3.09
N ARG A 41 -12.32 8.63 4.01
CA ARG A 41 -12.12 8.80 5.46
C ARG A 41 -10.81 8.20 5.97
N LEU A 42 -9.95 7.66 5.09
CA LEU A 42 -8.66 7.13 5.53
C LEU A 42 -7.80 8.21 6.21
N LYS A 43 -7.91 9.46 5.74
CA LYS A 43 -7.23 10.59 6.39
C LYS A 43 -7.68 10.74 7.85
N GLU A 44 -8.99 10.82 8.11
CA GLU A 44 -9.54 10.89 9.48
C GLU A 44 -9.11 9.68 10.33
N TYR A 45 -9.13 8.49 9.74
CA TYR A 45 -8.72 7.27 10.42
C TYR A 45 -7.26 7.28 10.92
N TYR A 46 -6.37 7.97 10.20
CA TYR A 46 -4.95 8.08 10.55
C TYR A 46 -4.59 9.35 11.35
N GLU A 47 -5.55 10.24 11.63
CA GLU A 47 -5.30 11.50 12.33
C GLU A 47 -4.74 11.29 13.75
N ASP A 48 -5.28 10.31 14.47
CA ASP A 48 -4.86 9.97 15.85
C ASP A 48 -3.83 8.84 15.93
N LYS A 49 -3.24 8.43 14.80
CA LYS A 49 -2.32 7.29 14.72
C LYS A 49 -0.89 7.74 14.42
N ASP A 50 0.09 7.03 14.98
CA ASP A 50 1.51 7.23 14.63
C ASP A 50 1.83 6.59 13.27
N ILE A 51 1.57 7.34 12.19
CA ILE A 51 1.76 6.90 10.80
C ILE A 51 3.24 6.56 10.53
N GLU A 52 4.17 7.37 11.02
CA GLU A 52 5.59 7.15 10.82
C GLU A 52 6.05 5.88 11.54
N GLY A 53 5.63 5.67 12.78
CA GLY A 53 5.91 4.44 13.52
C GLY A 53 5.27 3.19 12.88
N LEU A 54 4.05 3.30 12.35
CA LEU A 54 3.34 2.18 11.74
C LEU A 54 3.98 1.76 10.40
N PHE A 55 4.32 2.72 9.55
CA PHE A 55 4.76 2.44 8.17
C PHE A 55 6.26 2.61 7.96
N HIS A 56 7.00 3.09 8.97
CA HIS A 56 8.45 3.35 8.93
C HIS A 56 8.84 4.24 7.75
N GLN A 57 8.01 5.24 7.46
CA GLN A 57 8.17 6.20 6.37
C GLN A 57 7.71 7.59 6.85
N PRO A 58 8.40 8.67 6.45
CA PRO A 58 8.05 10.04 6.85
C PRO A 58 6.82 10.53 6.08
N ILE A 59 5.63 10.02 6.46
CA ILE A 59 4.37 10.32 5.79
C ILE A 59 3.58 11.32 6.63
N SER A 60 3.22 12.45 6.02
CA SER A 60 2.33 13.43 6.62
C SER A 60 0.86 13.10 6.33
N LEU A 61 -0.04 13.57 7.19
CA LEU A 61 -1.48 13.32 7.07
C LEU A 61 -2.07 13.91 5.77
N GLU A 62 -1.51 15.01 5.28
CA GLU A 62 -1.89 15.68 4.03
C GLU A 62 -1.54 14.86 2.78
N GLN A 63 -0.60 13.92 2.91
CA GLN A 63 -0.25 13.00 1.85
C GLN A 63 -1.27 11.85 1.74
N ILE A 64 -2.10 11.63 2.75
CA ILE A 64 -3.20 10.66 2.71
C ILE A 64 -4.44 11.34 2.15
N ASN A 65 -4.72 11.10 0.87
CA ASN A 65 -5.94 11.56 0.22
C ASN A 65 -6.56 10.46 -0.67
N ASP A 66 -7.84 10.64 -0.97
CA ASP A 66 -8.64 9.75 -1.78
C ASP A 66 -8.14 9.65 -3.23
N ASP A 67 -7.69 10.75 -3.83
CA ASP A 67 -7.11 10.74 -5.19
C ASP A 67 -5.93 9.77 -5.33
N ARG A 68 -4.98 9.79 -4.38
CA ARG A 68 -3.82 8.88 -4.39
C ARG A 68 -4.23 7.44 -4.13
N LEU A 69 -5.15 7.22 -3.21
CA LEU A 69 -5.67 5.89 -2.88
C LEU A 69 -6.49 5.30 -4.03
N GLY A 70 -7.27 6.13 -4.73
CA GLY A 70 -8.02 5.78 -5.94
C GLY A 70 -7.08 5.44 -7.10
N GLY A 71 -6.09 6.29 -7.36
CA GLY A 71 -5.07 6.01 -8.38
C GLY A 71 -4.27 4.74 -8.11
N PHE A 72 -3.98 4.45 -6.84
CA PHE A 72 -3.40 3.16 -6.44
C PHE A 72 -4.32 1.99 -6.82
N LEU A 73 -5.62 2.06 -6.53
CA LEU A 73 -6.56 0.98 -6.87
C LEU A 73 -6.68 0.77 -8.38
N ASP A 74 -6.71 1.85 -9.16
CA ASP A 74 -6.75 1.78 -10.62
C ASP A 74 -5.51 1.06 -11.17
N LEU A 75 -4.32 1.43 -10.68
CA LEU A 75 -3.06 0.78 -11.06
C LEU A 75 -3.00 -0.68 -10.59
N PHE A 76 -3.44 -0.95 -9.37
CA PHE A 76 -3.47 -2.29 -8.80
C PHE A 76 -4.42 -3.21 -9.58
N HIS A 77 -5.57 -2.69 -9.99
CA HIS A 77 -6.52 -3.40 -10.86
C HIS A 77 -5.92 -3.63 -12.25
N ALA A 78 -5.35 -2.60 -12.89
CA ALA A 78 -4.74 -2.67 -14.22
C ALA A 78 -3.56 -3.65 -14.28
N ALA A 79 -2.76 -3.75 -13.21
CA ALA A 79 -1.64 -4.68 -13.10
C ALA A 79 -2.08 -6.15 -12.90
N GLY A 80 -3.38 -6.41 -12.77
CA GLY A 80 -3.93 -7.73 -12.53
C GLY A 80 -3.80 -8.14 -11.07
N SER A 81 -4.74 -7.71 -10.24
CA SER A 81 -4.81 -8.00 -8.79
C SER A 81 -4.58 -9.47 -8.45
N ARG A 82 -5.13 -10.40 -9.25
CA ARG A 82 -4.94 -11.86 -9.08
C ARG A 82 -3.48 -12.30 -9.26
N ASN A 83 -2.74 -11.69 -10.18
CA ASN A 83 -1.33 -11.99 -10.41
C ASN A 83 -0.48 -11.48 -9.25
N ILE A 84 -0.71 -10.24 -8.81
CA ILE A 84 -0.02 -9.67 -7.64
C ILE A 84 -0.29 -10.52 -6.39
N PHE A 85 -1.55 -10.89 -6.15
CA PHE A 85 -1.93 -11.76 -5.04
C PHE A 85 -1.23 -13.13 -5.11
N SER A 86 -1.19 -13.77 -6.28
CA SER A 86 -0.52 -15.05 -6.47
C SER A 86 0.98 -14.96 -6.17
N LYS A 87 1.65 -13.87 -6.58
CA LYS A 87 3.07 -13.62 -6.27
C LYS A 87 3.31 -13.39 -4.77
N ILE A 88 2.41 -12.67 -4.10
CA ILE A 88 2.48 -12.47 -2.65
C ILE A 88 2.32 -13.81 -1.93
N LEU A 89 1.33 -14.62 -2.29
CA LEU A 89 1.11 -15.95 -1.74
C LEU A 89 2.31 -16.87 -1.97
N ALA A 90 2.84 -16.93 -3.20
CA ALA A 90 4.02 -17.73 -3.51
C ALA A 90 5.20 -17.35 -2.63
N LYS A 91 5.42 -16.06 -2.37
CA LYS A 91 6.49 -15.58 -1.49
C LYS A 91 6.24 -15.87 -0.01
N ALA A 92 4.98 -15.86 0.43
CA ALA A 92 4.61 -16.19 1.81
C ALA A 92 4.71 -17.70 2.12
N ILE A 93 4.44 -18.55 1.12
CA ILE A 93 4.48 -20.01 1.24
C ILE A 93 5.89 -20.56 1.03
N THR A 94 6.76 -19.83 0.32
CA THR A 94 8.18 -20.21 0.21
C THR A 94 8.79 -20.14 1.61
N PRO A 95 9.25 -21.26 2.19
CA PRO A 95 9.86 -21.24 3.51
C PRO A 95 11.08 -20.32 3.47
N ILE A 96 11.15 -19.40 4.43
CA ILE A 96 12.34 -18.59 4.69
C ILE A 96 13.45 -19.60 4.97
N LYS A 97 14.36 -19.80 4.02
CA LYS A 97 15.57 -20.59 4.25
C LYS A 97 16.36 -19.83 5.31
N SER A 98 16.26 -20.26 6.57
CA SER A 98 17.15 -19.84 7.65
C SER A 98 18.57 -20.24 7.23
N SER A 99 19.40 -19.26 6.90
CA SER A 99 20.80 -19.45 6.59
C SER A 99 21.64 -18.58 7.51
#